data_AF-A0A521LVW1-F1
#
_entry.id   AF-A0A521LVW1-F1
#
_cell.length_a   1.000
_cell.length_b   1.000
_cell.length_c   1.000
_cell.angle_alpha   90.00
_cell.angle_beta   90.00
_cell.angle_gamma   90.00
#
_symmetry.space_group_name_H-M   'P 1'
#
loop_
_entity.id
_entity.type
_entity.pdbx_description
1 polymer ?
#
loop_
_entity_poly.entity_id
_entity_poly.type
_entity_poly.pdbx_seq_one_letter_code
_entity_poly.pdbx_strand_id
1 'polypeptide(L)' 'MEVFDKAKAWIVRITELGLLIVALSIVLQMLFGTNVAFFGDVVGNLIKLITALGNNGVVGLVAIAIILYLFSRK' A
#
# COMPACT_ATOMS: atom_id res chain seq x y z
N MET A 1 -15.08 -17.08 18.66
CA MET A 1 -13.72 -17.16 18.09
C MET A 1 -13.77 -17.30 16.57
N GLU A 2 -14.58 -18.21 16.02
CA GLU A 2 -14.70 -18.45 14.57
C GLU A 2 -15.02 -17.20 13.69
N VAL A 3 -15.85 -16.27 14.17
CA VAL A 3 -16.19 -15.05 13.42
C VAL A 3 -14.99 -14.10 13.28
N PHE A 4 -14.14 -14.02 14.31
CA PHE A 4 -12.97 -13.16 14.30
C PHE A 4 -11.91 -13.71 13.33
N ASP A 5 -11.71 -15.03 13.33
CA ASP A 5 -10.77 -15.69 12.42
C ASP A 5 -11.21 -15.56 10.96
N LYS A 6 -12.52 -15.73 10.68
CA LYS A 6 -13.09 -15.50 9.35
C LYS A 6 -12.92 -14.04 8.91
N ALA A 7 -13.23 -13.06 9.77
CA ALA A 7 -13.07 -11.66 9.46
C ALA A 7 -11.60 -11.30 9.15
N LYS A 8 -10.66 -11.80 9.95
CA LYS A 8 -9.22 -11.65 9.71
C LYS A 8 -8.81 -12.22 8.35
N ALA A 9 -9.27 -13.44 8.01
CA ALA A 9 -8.98 -14.06 6.73
C ALA A 9 -9.53 -13.24 5.54
N TRP A 10 -10.74 -12.69 5.67
CA TRP A 10 -11.32 -11.81 4.64
C TRP A 10 -10.52 -10.53 4.44
N ILE A 11 -10.13 -9.85 5.53
CA ILE A 11 -9.32 -8.62 5.46
C ILE A 11 -7.98 -8.90 4.76
N VAL A 12 -7.30 -9.99 5.12
CA VAL A 12 -6.02 -10.36 4.49
C VAL A 12 -6.22 -10.57 2.99
N ARG A 13 -7.20 -11.37 2.57
CA ARG A 13 -7.47 -11.65 1.15
C ARG A 13 -7.83 -10.38 0.36
N ILE A 14 -8.69 -9.52 0.91
CA ILE A 14 -9.06 -8.26 0.26
C ILE A 14 -7.84 -7.33 0.15
N THR A 15 -6.98 -7.29 1.18
CA THR A 15 -5.75 -6.50 1.17
C THR A 15 -4.76 -7.02 0.12
N GLU A 16 -4.61 -8.34 -0.01
CA GLU A 16 -3.79 -8.95 -1.06
C GLU A 16 -4.29 -8.61 -2.46
N LEU A 17 -5.62 -8.71 -2.69
CA LEU A 17 -6.22 -8.29 -3.95
C LEU A 17 -6.03 -6.79 -4.21
N GLY A 18 -6.21 -5.95 -3.20
CA GLY A 18 -5.98 -4.50 -3.26
C GLY A 18 -4.53 -4.17 -3.63
N LEU A 19 -3.55 -4.87 -3.04
CA LEU A 19 -2.13 -4.74 -3.36
C LEU A 19 -1.82 -5.07 -4.83
N LEU A 20 -2.43 -6.13 -5.37
CA LEU A 20 -2.29 -6.47 -6.79
C LEU A 20 -2.87 -5.37 -7.70
N ILE A 21 -4.02 -4.80 -7.31
CA ILE A 21 -4.64 -3.69 -8.05
C ILE A 21 -3.77 -2.43 -7.98
N VAL A 22 -3.17 -2.11 -6.82
CA VAL A 22 -2.23 -0.99 -6.68
C VAL A 22 -1.02 -1.19 -7.60
N ALA A 23 -0.44 -2.39 -7.63
CA ALA A 23 0.69 -2.70 -8.51
C ALA A 23 0.32 -2.53 -9.99
N LEU A 24 -0.86 -3.01 -10.41
CA LEU A 24 -1.36 -2.81 -11.77
C LEU A 24 -1.56 -1.31 -12.07
N SER A 25 -2.16 -0.57 -11.14
CA SER A 25 -2.41 0.87 -11.30
C SER A 25 -1.12 1.65 -11.51
N ILE A 26 -0.06 1.32 -10.77
CA ILE A 26 1.27 1.94 -10.94
C ILE A 26 1.78 1.73 -12.38
N VAL A 27 1.72 0.51 -12.88
CA VAL A 27 2.17 0.20 -14.26
C VAL A 27 1.34 0.97 -15.28
N LEU A 28 0.01 0.93 -15.17
CA LEU A 28 -0.88 1.64 -16.09
C LEU A 28 -0.65 3.16 -16.07
N GLN A 29 -0.48 3.74 -14.90
CA GLN A 29 -0.25 5.18 -14.74
C GLN A 29 1.12 5.59 -15.29
N MET A 30 2.12 4.72 -15.23
CA MET A 30 3.42 4.97 -15.88
C MET A 30 3.32 4.93 -17.41
N LEU A 31 2.47 4.06 -17.98
CA LEU A 31 2.32 3.92 -19.42
C LEU A 31 1.42 4.99 -20.05
N PHE A 32 0.33 5.33 -19.38
CA PHE A 32 -0.73 6.19 -19.91
C PHE A 32 -0.81 7.56 -19.22
N GLY A 33 0.02 7.82 -18.20
CA GLY A 33 -0.02 9.04 -17.39
C GLY A 33 -1.14 9.01 -16.34
N THR A 34 -1.43 10.17 -15.73
CA THR A 34 -2.39 10.34 -14.62
C THR A 34 -3.87 10.12 -14.99
N ASN A 35 -4.21 10.02 -16.28
CA ASN A 35 -5.59 9.89 -16.75
C ASN A 35 -5.99 8.43 -17.04
N VAL A 36 -5.72 7.52 -16.10
CA VAL A 36 -6.18 6.13 -16.21
C VAL A 36 -7.61 6.02 -15.67
N ALA A 37 -8.55 5.52 -16.47
CA ALA A 37 -9.92 5.29 -16.03
C ALA A 37 -9.94 4.32 -14.82
N PHE A 38 -10.84 4.57 -13.86
CA PHE A 38 -11.04 3.79 -12.63
C PHE A 38 -9.91 3.82 -11.58
N PHE A 39 -8.77 4.44 -11.85
CA PHE A 39 -7.66 4.56 -10.90
C PHE A 39 -7.32 6.04 -10.65
N GLY A 40 -7.16 6.43 -9.38
CA GLY A 40 -6.69 7.78 -9.04
C GLY A 40 -5.18 7.96 -9.27
N ASP A 41 -4.61 9.05 -8.77
CA ASP A 41 -3.16 9.30 -8.81
C ASP A 41 -2.40 8.41 -7.81
N VAL A 42 -2.26 7.12 -8.13
CA VAL A 42 -1.63 6.11 -7.26
C VAL A 42 -0.12 6.36 -7.14
N VAL A 43 0.55 6.66 -8.25
CA VAL A 43 2.00 6.95 -8.26
C VAL A 43 2.30 8.22 -7.45
N GLY A 44 1.53 9.29 -7.61
CA GLY A 44 1.70 10.51 -6.84
C GLY A 44 1.40 10.32 -5.36
N ASN A 45 0.39 9.52 -5.00
CA ASN A 45 0.14 9.16 -3.60
C ASN A 45 1.30 8.37 -2.97
N LEU A 46 1.91 7.45 -3.73
CA LEU A 46 3.09 6.70 -3.29
C LEU A 46 4.30 7.64 -3.07
N ILE A 47 4.56 8.54 -4.01
CA ILE A 47 5.63 9.53 -3.89
C ILE A 47 5.41 10.41 -2.66
N LYS A 48 4.19 10.93 -2.45
CA LYS A 48 3.85 11.74 -1.27
C LYS A 48 4.13 10.99 0.03
N LEU A 49 3.78 9.71 0.11
CA LEU A 49 4.07 8.88 1.28
C LEU A 49 5.59 8.74 1.50
N ILE A 50 6.34 8.40 0.46
CA ILE A 50 7.81 8.23 0.55
C ILE A 50 8.47 9.54 0.97
N THR A 51 8.07 10.67 0.38
CA THR A 51 8.56 12.00 0.74
C THR A 51 8.23 12.34 2.17
N ALA A 52 7.01 12.06 2.64
CA ALA A 52 6.63 12.28 4.03
C ALA A 52 7.50 11.46 4.99
N LEU A 53 7.79 10.20 4.66
CA LEU A 53 8.69 9.36 5.46
C LEU A 53 10.12 9.91 5.46
N GLY A 54 10.65 10.31 4.31
CA GLY A 54 12.00 10.89 4.20
C GLY A 54 12.16 12.20 4.97
N ASN A 55 11.17 13.10 4.90
CA ASN A 55 11.21 14.41 5.55
C ASN A 55 11.17 14.33 7.09
N ASN A 56 10.63 13.24 7.65
CA ASN A 56 10.57 13.02 9.09
C ASN A 56 11.84 12.37 9.67
N GLY A 57 12.87 12.11 8.84
CA GLY A 57 14.18 11.60 9.28
C GLY A 57 14.08 10.31 10.09
N VAL A 58 14.51 10.35 11.36
CA VAL A 58 14.50 9.19 12.28
C VAL A 58 13.10 8.64 12.50
N VAL A 59 12.09 9.50 12.63
CA VAL A 59 10.70 9.07 12.82
C VAL A 59 10.18 8.30 11.60
N GLY A 60 10.59 8.73 10.40
CA GLY A 60 10.31 8.02 9.15
C GLY A 60 10.91 6.62 9.11
N LEU A 61 12.16 6.47 9.55
CA LEU A 61 12.83 5.17 9.64
C LEU A 61 12.14 4.22 10.63
N VAL A 62 11.71 4.73 11.79
CA VAL A 62 10.95 3.95 12.77
C VAL A 62 9.62 3.49 12.18
N ALA A 63 8.90 4.37 11.48
CA ALA A 63 7.66 4.01 10.80
C ALA A 63 7.87 2.91 9.75
N ILE A 64 8.94 3.00 8.93
CA ILE A 64 9.31 1.96 7.97
C ILE A 64 9.62 0.64 8.67
N ALA A 65 10.38 0.66 9.76
CA ALA A 65 10.71 -0.55 10.53
C ALA A 65 9.45 -1.26 11.05
N ILE A 66 8.48 -0.50 11.56
CA ILE A 66 7.20 -1.03 12.02
C ILE A 66 6.40 -1.62 10.85
N ILE A 67 6.33 -0.92 9.71
CA ILE A 67 5.64 -1.41 8.51
C ILE A 67 6.25 -2.74 8.06
N LEU A 68 7.58 -2.80 7.92
CA LEU A 68 8.28 -4.03 7.52
C LEU A 68 8.07 -5.16 8.52
N TYR A 69 8.07 -4.87 9.83
CA TYR A 69 7.76 -5.85 10.87
C TYR A 69 6.33 -6.41 10.74
N LEU A 70 5.34 -5.57 10.42
CA LEU A 70 3.96 -6.01 10.23
C LEU A 70 3.81 -6.89 8.98
N PHE A 71 4.50 -6.56 7.89
CA PHE A 71 4.46 -7.36 6.65
C PHE A 71 5.28 -8.65 6.73
N SER A 72 6.34 -8.70 7.55
CA SER A 72 7.12 -9.92 7.75
C SER A 72 6.39 -10.94 8.63
N ARG A 73 5.37 -10.51 9.38
CA ARG A 73 4.57 -11.36 10.28
C ARG A 73 3.50 -12.21 9.57
N LYS A 74 3.75 -12.57 8.30
CA LYS A 74 2.93 -13.55 7.57
C LYS A 74 2.77 -14.84 8.36
#